data_AF-A0A931F785-F1
#
_entry.id   AF-A0A931F785-F1
#
_cell.length_a   1.000
_cell.length_b   1.000
_cell.length_c   1.000
_cell.angle_alpha   90.00
_cell.angle_beta   90.00
_cell.angle_gamma   90.00
#
_symmetry.space_group_name_H-M   'P 1'
#
loop_
_entity.id
_entity.type
_entity.pdbx_description
1 polymer ?
#
loop_
_entity_poly.entity_id
_entity_poly.type
_entity_poly.pdbx_seq_one_letter_code
_entity_poly.pdbx_strand_id
1 'polypeptide(L)'
;MHDQHVHVCEPHGEPLRETRDALDLIGEAWGRGATWVAVPAERLHDDFFTLRTGVAGEIAQKFVNYGVGLAIVGDVSRHTAASSALRDWVYEVNRGDHIWFVSDLAELTARRSSRGRG
;
A
#
# COMPACT_ATOMS: atom_id res chain seq x y z
N MET A 1 0.52 23.76 6.97
CA MET A 1 -0.06 23.35 5.68
C MET A 1 0.56 22.01 5.32
N HIS A 2 -0.01 20.89 5.78
CA HIS A 2 0.44 19.56 5.34
C HIS A 2 -0.44 19.17 4.17
N ASP A 3 0.03 19.47 2.97
CA ASP A 3 -0.67 19.12 1.76
C ASP A 3 -0.70 17.59 1.64
N GLN A 4 -1.86 17.01 1.97
CA GLN A 4 -2.11 15.57 2.00
C GLN A 4 -2.22 15.04 0.56
N HIS A 5 -1.12 15.09 -0.19
CA HIS A 5 -1.07 14.52 -1.52
C HIS A 5 -1.04 12.98 -1.41
N VAL A 6 -2.18 12.33 -1.68
CA VAL A 6 -2.29 10.90 -2.00
C VAL A 6 -2.33 10.77 -3.52
N HIS A 7 -1.46 9.96 -4.09
CA HIS A 7 -1.63 9.50 -5.47
C HIS A 7 -2.57 8.28 -5.47
N VAL A 8 -3.77 8.44 -6.01
CA VAL A 8 -4.74 7.34 -6.14
C VAL A 8 -4.56 6.66 -7.49
N CYS A 9 -4.22 5.39 -7.46
CA CYS A 9 -4.05 4.56 -8.65
C CYS A 9 -5.41 4.15 -9.22
N GLU A 10 -5.59 4.32 -10.53
CA GLU A 10 -6.83 3.89 -11.21
C GLU A 10 -6.98 2.36 -11.15
N PRO A 11 -8.17 1.80 -10.84
CA PRO A 11 -8.37 0.35 -10.67
C PRO A 11 -7.99 -0.50 -11.88
N HIS A 12 -8.10 0.07 -13.09
CA HIS A 12 -7.83 -0.62 -14.35
C HIS A 12 -6.41 -0.38 -14.91
N GLY A 13 -5.51 0.23 -14.12
CA GLY A 13 -4.12 0.42 -14.52
C GLY A 13 -3.28 -0.85 -14.43
N GLU A 14 -1.98 -0.74 -14.75
CA GLU A 14 -1.06 -1.88 -14.75
C GLU A 14 -0.99 -2.56 -13.36
N PRO A 15 -0.97 -3.90 -13.32
CA PRO A 15 -0.92 -4.63 -12.06
C PRO A 15 0.42 -4.41 -11.35
N LEU A 16 0.37 -4.28 -10.03
CA LEU A 16 1.56 -4.24 -9.18
C LEU A 16 2.00 -5.68 -8.92
N ARG A 17 2.95 -6.18 -9.71
CA ARG A 17 3.43 -7.57 -9.67
C ARG A 17 4.85 -7.67 -9.13
N GLU A 18 5.71 -6.72 -9.47
CA GLU A 18 7.13 -6.78 -9.16
C GLU A 18 7.68 -5.46 -8.62
N THR A 19 8.93 -5.51 -8.18
CA THR A 19 9.67 -4.36 -7.67
C THR A 19 9.73 -3.20 -8.67
N ARG A 20 9.76 -3.46 -9.99
CA ARG A 20 9.77 -2.40 -11.01
C ARG A 20 8.48 -1.57 -10.95
N ASP A 21 7.33 -2.23 -10.93
CA ASP A 21 6.03 -1.55 -10.87
C ASP A 21 5.90 -0.69 -9.60
N ALA A 22 6.48 -1.15 -8.48
CA ALA A 22 6.54 -0.36 -7.25
C ALA A 22 7.38 0.91 -7.41
N LEU A 23 8.53 0.83 -8.09
CA LEU A 23 9.40 1.98 -8.35
C LEU A 23 8.74 2.99 -9.30
N ASP A 24 8.00 2.52 -10.29
CA ASP A 24 7.23 3.38 -11.21
C ASP A 24 6.18 4.19 -10.43
N LEU A 25 5.41 3.53 -9.56
CA LEU A 25 4.44 4.19 -8.68
C LEU A 25 5.08 5.20 -7.72
N ILE A 26 6.26 4.88 -7.17
CA ILE A 26 7.02 5.81 -6.32
C ILE A 26 7.46 7.04 -7.14
N GLY A 27 7.95 6.84 -8.36
CA GLY A 27 8.31 7.92 -9.28
C GLY A 27 7.13 8.82 -9.62
N GLU A 28 5.97 8.24 -9.91
CA GLU A 28 4.72 8.98 -10.14
C GLU A 28 4.29 9.79 -8.92
N ALA A 29 4.40 9.20 -7.72
CA ALA A 29 4.07 9.87 -6.48
C ALA A 29 4.93 11.13 -6.31
N TRP A 30 6.25 11.00 -6.46
CA TRP A 30 7.17 12.13 -6.37
C TRP A 30 6.93 13.20 -7.44
N GLY A 31 6.66 12.79 -8.69
CA GLY A 31 6.31 13.72 -9.77
C GLY A 31 5.07 14.56 -9.47
N ARG A 32 4.18 14.07 -8.59
CA ARG A 32 2.96 14.74 -8.14
C ARG A 32 3.09 15.37 -6.74
N GLY A 33 4.25 15.29 -6.09
CA GLY A 33 4.43 15.71 -4.70
C GLY A 33 3.66 14.86 -3.68
N ALA A 34 3.23 13.66 -4.06
CA ALA A 34 2.52 12.72 -3.20
C ALA A 34 3.46 12.01 -2.23
N THR A 35 2.98 11.91 -0.99
CA THR A 35 3.68 11.22 0.11
C THR A 35 3.11 9.82 0.35
N TRP A 36 1.96 9.53 -0.25
CA TRP A 36 1.25 8.26 -0.15
C TRP A 36 0.74 7.85 -1.53
N VAL A 37 0.78 6.55 -1.81
CA VAL A 37 0.18 5.92 -2.98
C VAL A 37 -0.95 5.01 -2.52
N ALA A 38 -2.16 5.20 -3.05
CA ALA A 38 -3.32 4.36 -2.80
C ALA A 38 -3.54 3.42 -3.98
N VAL A 39 -3.22 2.15 -3.79
CA VAL A 39 -3.34 1.09 -4.80
C VAL A 39 -4.57 0.24 -4.48
N PRO A 40 -5.55 0.11 -5.41
CA PRO A 40 -6.64 -0.84 -5.26
C PRO A 40 -6.13 -2.27 -5.10
N ALA A 41 -6.69 -3.02 -4.16
CA ALA A 41 -6.29 -4.41 -3.89
C ALA A 41 -6.46 -5.32 -5.12
N GLU A 42 -7.33 -4.94 -6.05
CA GLU A 42 -7.56 -5.63 -7.33
C GLU A 42 -6.40 -5.47 -8.33
N ARG A 43 -5.55 -4.44 -8.18
CA ARG A 43 -4.33 -4.28 -9.00
C ARG A 43 -3.17 -5.13 -8.49
N LEU A 44 -3.24 -5.63 -7.27
CA LEU A 44 -2.18 -6.46 -6.71
C LEU A 44 -2.25 -7.85 -7.35
N HIS A 45 -1.11 -8.33 -7.86
CA HIS A 45 -1.02 -9.70 -8.33
C HIS A 45 -1.15 -10.69 -7.17
N ASP A 46 -1.66 -11.90 -7.41
CA ASP A 46 -1.84 -12.94 -6.39
C ASP A 46 -0.53 -13.31 -5.65
N ASP A 47 0.61 -13.15 -6.32
CA ASP A 47 1.94 -13.35 -5.71
C ASP A 47 2.21 -12.40 -4.54
N PHE A 48 1.60 -11.21 -4.54
CA PHE A 48 1.66 -10.27 -3.42
C PHE A 48 0.98 -10.83 -2.17
N PHE A 49 -0.14 -11.54 -2.33
CA PHE A 49 -0.83 -12.16 -1.20
C PHE A 49 -0.16 -13.45 -0.73
N THR A 50 0.78 -13.98 -1.51
CA THR A 50 1.53 -15.21 -1.20
C THR A 50 2.90 -14.86 -0.63
N LEU A 51 3.01 -14.59 0.68
CA LEU A 51 4.26 -14.12 1.30
C LEU A 51 5.52 -14.98 1.05
N ARG A 52 5.36 -16.27 0.76
CA ARG A 52 6.47 -17.17 0.40
C ARG A 52 7.20 -16.72 -0.89
N THR A 53 6.54 -15.99 -1.79
CA THR A 53 7.15 -15.47 -3.02
C THR A 53 8.18 -14.39 -2.74
N GLY A 54 8.13 -13.72 -1.58
CA GLY A 54 8.96 -12.57 -1.24
C GLY A 54 8.50 -11.24 -1.86
N VAL A 55 7.59 -11.27 -2.85
CA VAL A 55 7.13 -10.10 -3.61
C VAL A 55 6.58 -8.99 -2.71
N ALA A 56 5.72 -9.35 -1.76
CA ALA A 56 5.12 -8.39 -0.83
C ALA A 56 6.18 -7.65 0.00
N GLY A 57 7.18 -8.39 0.48
CA GLY A 57 8.27 -7.85 1.28
C GLY A 57 9.18 -6.94 0.46
N GLU A 58 9.53 -7.32 -0.76
CA GLU A 58 10.35 -6.51 -1.65
C GLU A 58 9.67 -5.18 -2.00
N ILE A 59 8.40 -5.24 -2.40
CA ILE A 59 7.58 -4.05 -2.72
C ILE A 59 7.46 -3.15 -1.48
N ALA A 60 7.06 -3.72 -0.35
CA ALA A 60 6.97 -3.03 0.93
C ALA A 60 8.27 -2.29 1.28
N GLN A 61 9.40 -2.99 1.15
CA GLN A 61 10.71 -2.44 1.45
C GLN A 61 11.08 -1.28 0.51
N LYS A 62 10.67 -1.29 -0.77
CA LYS A 62 10.86 -0.13 -1.65
C LYS A 62 10.12 1.10 -1.13
N PHE A 63 8.84 0.98 -0.80
CA PHE A 63 8.06 2.11 -0.27
C PHE A 63 8.70 2.70 1.00
N VAL A 64 9.14 1.84 1.93
CA VAL A 64 9.85 2.27 3.14
C VAL A 64 11.19 2.95 2.82
N ASN A 65 12.04 2.32 2.00
CA ASN A 65 13.38 2.86 1.67
C ASN A 65 13.31 4.22 0.98
N TYR A 66 12.25 4.44 0.20
CA TYR A 66 12.05 5.66 -0.57
C TYR A 66 11.21 6.71 0.18
N GLY A 67 10.73 6.39 1.40
CA GLY A 67 9.96 7.31 2.24
C GLY A 67 8.58 7.65 1.68
N VAL A 68 7.99 6.75 0.89
CA VAL A 68 6.63 6.90 0.33
C VAL A 68 5.72 5.89 1.01
N GLY A 69 4.57 6.33 1.52
CA GLY A 69 3.58 5.44 2.11
C GLY A 69 2.80 4.67 1.04
N LEU A 70 2.53 3.38 1.28
CA LEU A 70 1.67 2.53 0.47
C LEU A 70 0.36 2.25 1.20
N ALA A 71 -0.77 2.59 0.60
CA ALA A 71 -2.08 2.21 1.05
C ALA A 71 -2.69 1.22 0.07
N ILE A 72 -3.05 0.04 0.54
CA ILE A 72 -3.76 -0.98 -0.22
C ILE A 72 -5.23 -0.84 0.10
N VAL A 73 -6.01 -0.46 -0.91
CA VAL A 73 -7.41 -0.07 -0.76
C VAL A 73 -8.32 -1.17 -1.29
N GLY A 74 -9.16 -1.72 -0.43
CA GLY A 74 -10.17 -2.71 -0.78
C GLY A 74 -10.13 -3.96 0.10
N ASP A 75 -11.04 -4.88 -0.18
CA ASP A 75 -11.23 -6.07 0.65
C ASP A 75 -10.18 -7.16 0.35
N VAL A 76 -9.33 -7.42 1.35
CA VAL A 76 -8.32 -8.51 1.36
C VAL A 76 -8.69 -9.65 2.32
N SER A 77 -9.91 -9.64 2.88
CA SER A 77 -10.39 -10.63 3.85
C SER A 77 -10.31 -12.05 3.30
N ARG A 78 -10.61 -12.23 2.00
CA ARG A 78 -10.47 -13.54 1.33
C ARG A 78 -9.06 -14.12 1.42
N HIS A 79 -8.03 -13.29 1.24
CA HIS A 79 -6.64 -13.73 1.27
C HIS A 79 -6.14 -13.96 2.70
N THR A 80 -6.50 -13.07 3.62
CA THR A 80 -6.12 -13.18 5.04
C THR A 80 -6.87 -14.30 5.77
N ALA A 81 -8.05 -14.69 5.30
CA ALA A 81 -8.73 -15.90 5.74
C ALA A 81 -8.00 -17.17 5.30
N ALA A 82 -7.49 -17.18 4.06
CA ALA A 82 -6.77 -18.31 3.47
C ALA A 82 -5.32 -18.47 3.97
N SER A 83 -4.70 -17.42 4.51
CA SER A 83 -3.31 -17.44 4.97
C SER A 83 -3.14 -16.71 6.30
N SER A 84 -2.78 -17.46 7.36
CA SER A 84 -2.46 -16.89 8.67
C SER A 84 -1.20 -16.01 8.61
N ALA A 85 -0.19 -16.41 7.84
CA ALA A 85 1.03 -15.62 7.66
C ALA A 85 0.72 -14.25 7.02
N LEU A 86 -0.15 -14.22 6.01
CA LEU A 86 -0.59 -12.96 5.40
C LEU A 86 -1.37 -12.12 6.41
N ARG A 87 -2.26 -12.74 7.20
CA ARG A 87 -3.03 -12.04 8.23
C ARG A 87 -2.11 -11.38 9.27
N ASP A 88 -1.11 -12.11 9.74
CA ASP A 88 -0.14 -11.59 10.73
C ASP A 88 0.67 -10.44 10.14
N TRP A 89 1.12 -10.57 8.88
CA TRP A 89 1.83 -9.51 8.18
C TRP A 89 0.96 -8.26 7.97
N VAL A 90 -0.28 -8.42 7.50
CA VAL A 90 -1.25 -7.31 7.35
C VAL A 90 -1.46 -6.60 8.68
N TYR A 91 -1.55 -7.34 9.78
CA TYR A 91 -1.71 -6.77 11.11
C TYR A 91 -0.46 -5.98 11.56
N GLU A 92 0.73 -6.53 11.32
CA GLU A 92 2.01 -5.89 11.64
C GLU A 92 2.20 -4.59 10.86
N VAL A 93 2.10 -4.64 9.53
CA VAL A 93 2.38 -3.46 8.69
C VAL A 93 1.37 -2.35 8.91
N ASN A 94 0.10 -2.69 9.15
CA ASN A 94 -0.92 -1.71 9.54
C ASN A 94 -0.51 -0.90 10.79
N ARG A 95 0.14 -1.54 11.77
CA ARG A 95 0.61 -0.83 12.97
C ARG A 95 1.78 0.10 12.68
N GLY A 96 2.54 -0.14 11.63
CA GLY A 96 3.58 0.75 11.15
C GLY A 96 3.04 2.03 10.52
N ASP A 97 3.97 2.83 9.97
CA ASP A 97 3.68 4.16 9.42
C ASP A 97 3.80 4.26 7.90
N HIS A 98 4.22 3.18 7.23
CA HIS A 98 4.50 3.20 5.79
C HIS A 98 3.54 2.36 4.96
N ILE A 99 2.91 1.32 5.51
CA ILE A 99 2.11 0.39 4.70
C ILE A 99 0.80 0.08 5.40
N TRP A 100 -0.32 0.49 4.82
CA TRP A 100 -1.65 0.26 5.42
C TRP A 100 -2.57 -0.48 4.47
N PHE A 101 -3.35 -1.39 5.03
CA PHE A 101 -4.52 -1.99 4.39
C PHE A 101 -5.75 -1.28 4.92
N VAL A 102 -6.54 -0.75 4.01
CA VAL A 102 -7.76 0.03 4.31
C VAL A 102 -8.89 -0.42 3.40
N SER A 103 -10.11 -0.27 3.89
CA SER A 103 -11.32 -0.65 3.16
C SER A 103 -11.59 0.31 2.00
N ASP A 104 -11.34 1.60 2.22
CA ASP A 104 -11.58 2.68 1.27
C ASP A 104 -10.64 3.89 1.50
N LEU A 105 -10.71 4.88 0.60
CA LEU A 105 -9.92 6.11 0.68
C LEU A 105 -10.30 7.02 1.86
N ALA A 106 -11.53 6.94 2.36
CA ALA A 106 -11.96 7.71 3.52
C ALA A 106 -11.28 7.19 4.80
N GLU A 107 -11.16 5.87 4.96
CA GLU A 107 -10.39 5.24 6.04
C GLU A 107 -8.91 5.67 5.97
N LEU A 108 -8.30 5.66 4.78
CA LEU A 108 -6.93 6.16 4.59
C LEU A 108 -6.80 7.60 5.10
N THR A 109 -7.72 8.47 4.68
CA THR A 109 -7.71 9.90 5.02
C THR A 109 -7.91 10.11 6.53
N ALA A 110 -8.83 9.37 7.14
CA ALA A 110 -9.08 9.42 8.59
C ALA A 110 -7.83 8.98 9.37
N ARG A 111 -7.19 7.88 8.95
CA ARG A 111 -5.97 7.35 9.58
C ARG A 111 -4.81 8.32 9.49
N ARG A 112 -4.57 8.92 8.31
CA ARG A 112 -3.56 9.97 8.12
C ARG A 112 -3.81 11.19 9.02
N SER A 113 -5.07 11.60 9.14
CA SER A 113 -5.48 12.76 9.96
C SER A 113 -5.32 12.50 11.46
N SER A 114 -5.45 11.25 11.91
CA SER A 114 -5.24 10.87 13.32
C SER A 114 -3.76 10.88 13.71
N ARG A 115 -2.85 10.52 12.79
CA ARG A 115 -1.40 10.46 13.04
C ARG A 115 -0.69 11.80 12.85
N GLY A 116 -1.21 12.68 11.99
CA GLY A 116 -0.64 14.02 11.75
C GLY A 116 -0.90 15.07 12.85
N ARG A 117 -1.49 14.69 13.99
CA ARG A 117 -1.76 15.58 15.14
C ARG A 117 -0.86 15.32 16.35
N GLY A 118 0.24 14.57 16.18
CA GLY A 118 1.27 14.31 17.19
C GLY A 118 2.44 15.27 17.09
#